data_AF-A0A3D0VL32-F1
#
_entry.id   AF-A0A3D0VL32-F1
#
_cell.length_a   1.000
_cell.length_b   1.000
_cell.length_c   1.000
_cell.angle_alpha   90.00
_cell.angle_beta   90.00
_cell.angle_gamma   90.00
#
_symmetry.space_group_name_H-M   'P 1'
#
loop_
_entity.id
_entity.type
_entity.pdbx_description
1 polymer ?
#
loop_
_entity_poly.entity_id
_entity_poly.type
_entity_poly.pdbx_seq_one_letter_code
_entity_poly.pdbx_strand_id
1 'polypeptide(L)'
;MDRFSQILYQVVFGPRLRVPVITAPNREVFHKYLATVLRNKKCFVYAINGTADHVHVLFSLHPSVSLSDLIKDMKLSTSSFIRTKKLFPMFDGWQEGYGAFTYTYSAKENLIRYVSNQQEHHKKISFYEELKNLLIENEIDFDERYLI
;
A
#
# COMPACT_ATOMS: atom_id res chain seq x y z
N MET A 1 -4.17 -9.70 31.68
CA MET A 1 -4.64 -10.75 30.75
C MET A 1 -3.84 -10.56 29.47
N ASP A 2 -3.04 -11.55 29.11
CA ASP A 2 -2.15 -11.43 27.95
C ASP A 2 -2.96 -11.60 26.66
N ARG A 3 -2.68 -10.74 25.68
CA ARG A 3 -3.38 -10.72 24.38
C ARG A 3 -2.37 -11.09 23.31
N PHE A 4 -2.57 -12.24 22.67
CA PHE A 4 -1.72 -12.72 21.57
C PHE A 4 -2.48 -12.54 20.27
N SER A 5 -1.89 -11.80 19.32
CA SER A 5 -2.50 -11.53 18.03
C SER A 5 -1.42 -11.38 16.96
N GLN A 6 -1.73 -11.85 15.75
CA GLN A 6 -0.87 -11.73 14.59
C GLN A 6 -1.76 -11.51 13.37
N ILE A 7 -1.71 -10.30 12.79
CA ILE A 7 -2.65 -9.86 11.77
C ILE A 7 -1.86 -9.24 10.61
N LEU A 8 -1.46 -10.05 9.64
CA LEU A 8 -0.61 -9.64 8.53
C LEU A 8 -1.45 -9.18 7.34
N TYR A 9 -1.29 -7.91 6.95
CA TYR A 9 -1.93 -7.32 5.78
C TYR A 9 -0.91 -6.85 4.75
N GLN A 10 -1.21 -7.12 3.48
CA GLN A 10 -0.74 -6.32 2.36
C GLN A 10 -1.88 -5.42 1.92
N VAL A 11 -1.59 -4.12 1.77
CA VAL A 11 -2.52 -3.16 1.16
C VAL A 11 -1.88 -2.53 -0.06
N VAL A 12 -2.68 -2.34 -1.10
CA VAL A 12 -2.27 -1.70 -2.36
C VAL A 12 -3.23 -0.58 -2.71
N PHE A 13 -2.69 0.60 -2.98
CA PHE A 13 -3.45 1.74 -3.49
C PHE A 13 -2.52 2.67 -4.28
N GLY A 14 -3.08 3.67 -4.95
CA GLY A 14 -2.33 4.57 -5.82
C GLY A 14 -3.07 5.87 -6.11
N PRO A 15 -2.43 6.81 -6.82
CA PRO A 15 -3.01 8.10 -7.16
C PRO A 15 -4.32 7.94 -7.94
N ARG A 16 -5.17 8.97 -7.86
CA ARG A 16 -6.41 9.06 -8.64
C ARG A 16 -6.08 8.87 -10.12
N LEU A 17 -6.91 8.10 -10.85
CA LEU A 17 -6.70 7.75 -12.25
C LEU A 17 -5.31 7.14 -12.56
N ARG A 18 -4.63 6.58 -11.54
CA ARG A 18 -3.30 5.97 -11.67
C ARG A 18 -2.24 6.88 -12.31
N VAL A 19 -2.39 8.20 -12.17
CA VAL A 19 -1.41 9.14 -12.71
C VAL A 19 -0.03 8.85 -12.08
N PRO A 20 1.03 8.65 -12.89
CA PRO A 20 2.33 8.19 -12.39
C PRO A 20 3.12 9.34 -11.73
N VAL A 21 2.74 9.72 -10.51
CA VAL A 21 3.27 10.90 -9.81
C VAL A 21 4.21 10.60 -8.65
N ILE A 22 4.27 9.36 -8.16
CA ILE A 22 5.12 8.96 -7.02
C ILE A 22 6.56 8.70 -7.49
N THR A 23 7.26 9.75 -7.91
CA THR A 23 8.57 9.64 -8.58
C THR A 23 9.75 9.81 -7.62
N ALA A 24 10.92 9.29 -8.02
CA ALA A 24 12.17 9.55 -7.31
C ALA A 24 12.62 11.02 -7.49
N PRO A 25 13.32 11.61 -6.50
CA PRO A 25 13.75 11.02 -5.22
C PRO A 25 12.67 11.05 -4.12
N ASN A 26 11.60 11.84 -4.31
CA ASN A 26 10.61 12.12 -3.27
C ASN A 26 9.77 10.91 -2.85
N ARG A 27 9.70 9.85 -3.67
CA ARG A 27 9.08 8.57 -3.32
C ARG A 27 9.62 7.97 -2.02
N GLU A 28 10.92 8.02 -1.77
CA GLU A 28 11.48 7.49 -0.52
C GLU A 28 11.06 8.31 0.71
N VAL A 29 10.97 9.64 0.55
CA VAL A 29 10.48 10.54 1.58
C VAL A 29 9.02 10.24 1.90
N PHE A 30 8.21 10.01 0.86
CA PHE A 30 6.83 9.56 0.97
C PHE A 30 6.71 8.21 1.70
N HIS A 31 7.48 7.18 1.31
CA HIS A 31 7.45 5.87 1.98
C HIS A 31 7.82 5.95 3.47
N LYS A 32 8.86 6.72 3.81
CA LYS A 32 9.27 6.95 5.21
C LYS A 32 8.16 7.63 6.01
N TYR A 33 7.50 8.64 5.43
CA TYR A 33 6.39 9.31 6.10
C TYR A 33 5.17 8.39 6.27
N LEU A 34 4.82 7.59 5.25
CA LEU A 34 3.74 6.62 5.33
C LEU A 34 4.00 5.60 6.44
N ALA A 35 5.24 5.09 6.58
CA ALA A 35 5.61 4.21 7.68
C ALA A 35 5.36 4.87 9.06
N THR A 36 5.64 6.16 9.20
CA THR A 36 5.35 6.91 10.43
C THR A 36 3.86 6.98 10.73
N VAL A 37 3.00 7.17 9.71
CA VAL A 37 1.53 7.16 9.90
C VAL A 37 1.06 5.82 10.48
N LEU A 38 1.52 4.70 9.93
CA LEU A 38 1.18 3.37 10.43
C LEU A 38 1.70 3.14 11.86
N ARG A 39 2.94 3.53 12.16
CA ARG A 39 3.52 3.39 13.51
C ARG A 39 2.75 4.21 14.55
N ASN A 40 2.31 5.41 14.20
CA ASN A 40 1.47 6.25 15.07
C ASN A 40 0.11 5.60 15.38
N LYS A 41 -0.35 4.68 14.52
CA LYS A 41 -1.54 3.84 14.71
C LYS A 41 -1.20 2.48 15.32
N LYS A 42 -0.04 2.34 15.98
CA LYS A 42 0.44 1.12 16.66
C LYS A 42 0.63 -0.08 15.72
N CYS A 43 0.66 0.13 14.42
CA CYS A 43 0.90 -0.93 13.44
C CYS A 43 2.41 -1.12 13.23
N PHE A 44 2.82 -2.36 13.00
CA PHE A 44 4.22 -2.67 12.69
C PHE A 44 4.42 -2.77 11.19
N VAL A 45 5.30 -1.97 10.61
CA VAL A 45 5.54 -1.95 9.16
C VAL A 45 6.69 -2.89 8.82
N TYR A 46 6.44 -3.86 7.94
CA TYR A 46 7.46 -4.79 7.43
C TYR A 46 8.13 -4.27 6.16
N ALA A 47 7.34 -3.78 5.20
CA ALA A 47 7.86 -3.25 3.94
C ALA A 47 6.90 -2.23 3.32
N ILE A 48 7.46 -1.20 2.69
CA ILE A 48 6.72 -0.25 1.84
C ILE A 48 7.55 -0.03 0.59
N ASN A 49 6.96 -0.29 -0.57
CA ASN A 49 7.54 0.05 -1.86
C ASN A 49 6.43 0.21 -2.90
N GLY A 50 6.80 0.63 -4.11
CA GLY A 50 5.89 0.77 -5.23
C GLY A 50 6.55 1.51 -6.38
N THR A 51 5.75 1.76 -7.41
CA THR A 51 6.12 2.49 -8.62
C THR A 51 5.55 3.91 -8.57
N ALA A 52 5.49 4.56 -9.73
CA ALA A 52 4.95 5.92 -9.82
C ALA A 52 3.42 5.98 -9.68
N ASP A 53 2.70 4.88 -9.95
CA ASP A 53 1.24 4.81 -10.07
C ASP A 53 0.55 4.02 -8.94
N HIS A 54 1.31 3.36 -8.06
CA HIS A 54 0.77 2.69 -6.88
C HIS A 54 1.84 2.40 -5.81
N VAL A 55 1.38 2.02 -4.62
CA VAL A 55 2.20 1.65 -3.46
C VAL A 55 1.65 0.39 -2.80
N HIS A 56 2.56 -0.50 -2.43
CA HIS A 56 2.34 -1.69 -1.59
C HIS A 56 2.81 -1.40 -0.17
N VAL A 57 2.00 -1.80 0.81
CA VAL A 57 2.28 -1.65 2.24
C VAL A 57 2.05 -3.00 2.91
N LEU A 58 3.11 -3.61 3.42
CA LEU A 58 3.05 -4.84 4.22
C LEU A 58 3.23 -4.49 5.70
N PHE A 59 2.23 -4.82 6.53
CA PHE A 59 2.22 -4.45 7.94
C PHE A 59 1.44 -5.43 8.81
N SER A 60 1.72 -5.40 10.12
CA SER A 60 0.88 -5.99 11.14
C SER A 60 -0.14 -4.97 11.63
N LEU A 61 -1.43 -5.27 11.48
CA LEU A 61 -2.53 -4.43 11.95
C LEU A 61 -2.70 -4.60 13.47
N HIS A 62 -2.77 -3.49 14.20
CA HIS A 62 -3.05 -3.55 15.64
C HIS A 62 -4.53 -3.92 15.88
N PRO A 63 -4.86 -4.87 16.79
CA PRO A 63 -6.24 -5.36 16.97
C PRO A 63 -7.29 -4.32 17.35
N SER A 64 -6.87 -3.15 17.85
CA SER A 64 -7.77 -2.04 18.19
C SER A 64 -8.02 -1.05 17.05
N VAL A 65 -7.51 -1.33 15.86
CA VAL A 65 -7.54 -0.42 14.71
C VAL A 65 -8.34 -1.07 13.60
N SER A 66 -9.35 -0.36 13.08
CA SER A 66 -10.07 -0.81 11.89
C SER A 66 -9.19 -0.61 10.65
N LEU A 67 -9.21 -1.57 9.72
CA LEU A 67 -8.43 -1.48 8.49
C LEU A 67 -8.86 -0.26 7.65
N SER A 68 -10.17 -0.02 7.53
CA SER A 68 -10.72 1.09 6.74
C SER A 68 -10.32 2.45 7.31
N ASP A 69 -10.36 2.64 8.64
CA ASP A 69 -9.91 3.90 9.26
C ASP A 69 -8.40 4.10 9.09
N LEU A 70 -7.61 3.03 9.21
CA LEU A 70 -6.17 3.12 8.97
C LEU A 70 -5.85 3.55 7.54
N ILE A 71 -6.52 2.98 6.54
CA ILE A 71 -6.30 3.34 5.13
C ILE A 71 -6.76 4.78 4.86
N LYS A 72 -7.89 5.19 5.44
CA LYS A 72 -8.34 6.59 5.39
C LYS A 72 -7.28 7.53 5.96
N ASP A 73 -6.74 7.21 7.13
CA ASP A 73 -5.70 8.00 7.79
C ASP A 73 -4.40 8.04 6.99
N MET A 74 -3.99 6.91 6.39
CA MET A 74 -2.85 6.83 5.46
C MET A 74 -3.04 7.80 4.29
N LYS A 75 -4.18 7.73 3.60
CA LYS A 75 -4.48 8.56 2.42
C LYS A 75 -4.58 10.05 2.78
N LEU A 76 -5.25 10.41 3.87
CA LEU A 76 -5.43 11.79 4.30
C LEU A 76 -4.11 12.43 4.77
N SER A 77 -3.38 11.73 5.64
CA SER A 77 -2.13 12.24 6.21
C SER A 77 -1.08 12.43 5.12
N THR A 78 -0.92 11.45 4.22
CA THR A 78 0.02 11.54 3.11
C THR A 78 -0.37 12.61 2.08
N SER A 79 -1.67 12.80 1.81
CA SER A 79 -2.13 13.90 0.94
C SER A 79 -1.74 15.27 1.51
N SER A 80 -1.95 15.47 2.82
CA SER A 80 -1.55 16.69 3.51
C SER A 80 -0.03 16.89 3.46
N PHE A 81 0.74 15.83 3.69
CA PHE A 81 2.19 15.85 3.65
C PHE A 81 2.75 16.14 2.26
N ILE A 82 2.25 15.46 1.21
CA ILE A 82 2.63 15.68 -0.19
C ILE A 82 2.42 17.14 -0.57
N ARG A 83 1.26 17.71 -0.24
CA ARG A 83 0.95 19.13 -0.51
C ARG A 83 1.88 20.07 0.26
N THR A 84 2.06 19.84 1.55
CA THR A 84 2.87 20.72 2.43
C THR A 84 4.34 20.72 2.01
N LYS A 85 4.87 19.55 1.65
CA LYS A 85 6.27 19.39 1.23
C LYS A 85 6.49 19.55 -0.27
N LYS A 86 5.41 19.77 -1.05
CA LYS A 86 5.42 19.88 -2.51
C LYS A 86 6.16 18.70 -3.17
N LEU A 87 5.91 17.48 -2.68
CA LEU A 87 6.66 16.29 -3.13
C LEU A 87 6.39 15.95 -4.59
N PHE A 88 5.14 16.04 -5.01
CA PHE A 88 4.67 15.61 -6.33
C PHE A 88 3.73 16.69 -6.89
N PRO A 89 4.21 17.59 -7.77
CA PRO A 89 3.41 18.72 -8.25
C PRO A 89 2.10 18.32 -8.95
N MET A 90 2.08 17.16 -9.60
CA MET A 90 0.93 16.64 -10.35
C MET A 90 0.00 15.76 -9.51
N PHE A 91 0.25 15.60 -8.20
CA PHE A 91 -0.58 14.76 -7.35
C PHE A 91 -1.90 15.46 -7.02
N ASP A 92 -3.01 14.91 -7.53
CA ASP A 92 -4.38 15.41 -7.32
C ASP A 92 -5.21 14.48 -6.42
N GLY A 93 -4.54 13.80 -5.49
CA GLY A 93 -5.18 12.91 -4.53
C GLY A 93 -5.09 11.43 -4.87
N TRP A 94 -5.55 10.64 -3.91
CA TRP A 94 -5.61 9.18 -4.01
C TRP A 94 -6.90 8.72 -4.69
N GLN A 95 -6.88 7.52 -5.29
CA GLN A 95 -8.10 6.84 -5.69
C GLN A 95 -8.99 6.55 -4.46
N GLU A 96 -10.27 6.29 -4.69
CA GLU A 96 -11.22 5.96 -3.62
C GLU A 96 -10.94 4.57 -3.03
N GLY A 97 -10.87 3.55 -3.89
CA GLY A 97 -10.66 2.15 -3.51
C GLY A 97 -9.24 1.79 -3.04
N TYR A 98 -9.09 0.54 -2.63
CA TYR A 98 -7.81 -0.09 -2.28
C TYR A 98 -7.94 -1.61 -2.40
N GLY A 99 -6.84 -2.30 -2.68
CA GLY A 99 -6.73 -3.74 -2.48
C GLY A 99 -6.21 -4.02 -1.07
N ALA A 100 -6.78 -5.01 -0.39
CA ALA A 100 -6.30 -5.45 0.91
C ALA A 100 -6.39 -6.98 1.02
N PHE A 101 -5.27 -7.59 1.41
CA PHE A 101 -5.08 -9.03 1.39
C PHE A 101 -4.46 -9.47 2.71
N THR A 102 -4.97 -10.56 3.26
CA THR A 102 -4.44 -11.17 4.49
C THR A 102 -3.61 -12.40 4.16
N TYR A 103 -2.54 -12.62 4.92
CA TYR A 103 -1.68 -13.77 4.69
C TYR A 103 -1.37 -14.53 5.97
N THR A 104 -1.06 -15.82 5.82
CA THR A 104 -0.44 -16.60 6.89
C THR A 104 0.93 -16.00 7.22
N TYR A 105 1.33 -16.06 8.48
CA TYR A 105 2.58 -15.42 8.91
C TYR A 105 3.84 -16.10 8.37
N SER A 106 3.76 -17.38 7.97
CA SER A 106 4.85 -18.06 7.26
C SER A 106 5.16 -17.41 5.90
N ALA A 107 4.19 -16.75 5.27
CA ALA A 107 4.40 -16.02 4.02
C ALA A 107 5.17 -14.69 4.19
N LYS A 108 5.31 -14.19 5.43
CA LYS A 108 5.85 -12.86 5.73
C LYS A 108 7.19 -12.57 5.05
N GLU A 109 8.16 -13.47 5.12
CA GLU A 109 9.48 -13.23 4.51
C GLU A 109 9.44 -13.20 2.99
N ASN A 110 8.57 -14.01 2.36
CA ASN A 110 8.32 -13.95 0.92
C ASN A 110 7.66 -12.62 0.53
N LEU A 111 6.67 -12.17 1.31
CA LEU A 111 5.98 -10.90 1.08
C LEU A 111 6.90 -9.70 1.27
N ILE A 112 7.79 -9.72 2.26
CA ILE A 112 8.82 -8.67 2.43
C ILE A 112 9.67 -8.58 1.18
N ARG A 113 10.15 -9.71 0.65
CA ARG A 113 10.94 -9.73 -0.59
C ARG A 113 10.13 -9.24 -1.79
N TYR A 114 8.90 -9.71 -1.94
CA TYR A 114 8.02 -9.32 -3.03
C TYR A 114 7.75 -7.81 -3.02
N VAL A 115 7.30 -7.25 -1.89
CA VAL A 115 7.06 -5.81 -1.75
C VAL A 115 8.34 -5.01 -1.93
N SER A 116 9.46 -5.43 -1.34
CA SER A 116 10.73 -4.69 -1.45
C SER A 116 11.27 -4.62 -2.89
N ASN A 117 10.88 -5.54 -3.77
CA ASN A 117 11.35 -5.60 -5.17
C ASN A 117 10.33 -5.07 -6.20
N GLN A 118 9.26 -4.42 -5.76
CA GLN A 118 8.18 -3.92 -6.63
C GLN A 118 8.64 -3.09 -7.83
N GLN A 119 9.67 -2.25 -7.67
CA GLN A 119 10.20 -1.46 -8.77
C GLN A 119 10.86 -2.31 -9.87
N GLU A 120 11.49 -3.43 -9.51
CA GLU A 120 12.08 -4.37 -10.46
C GLU A 120 11.00 -5.24 -11.10
N HIS A 121 10.01 -5.69 -10.31
CA HIS A 121 8.86 -6.45 -10.77
C HIS A 121 8.13 -5.72 -11.91
N HIS A 122 7.88 -4.43 -11.74
CA HIS A 122 7.18 -3.60 -12.73
C HIS A 122 8.01 -3.17 -13.94
N LYS A 123 9.25 -3.65 -14.07
CA LYS A 123 9.95 -3.61 -15.38
C LYS A 123 9.41 -4.66 -16.34
N LYS A 124 8.66 -5.65 -15.84
CA LYS A 124 8.19 -6.81 -16.62
C LYS A 124 6.68 -7.01 -16.56
N ILE A 125 6.04 -6.62 -15.46
CA ILE A 125 4.62 -6.87 -15.20
C ILE A 125 3.92 -5.53 -15.02
N SER A 126 2.77 -5.34 -15.68
CA SER A 126 1.97 -4.14 -15.50
C SER A 126 1.22 -4.17 -14.16
N PHE A 127 0.85 -3.01 -13.62
CA PHE A 127 0.02 -2.96 -12.42
C PHE A 127 -1.35 -3.63 -12.62
N TYR A 128 -1.93 -3.55 -13.82
CA TYR A 128 -3.18 -4.24 -14.15
C TYR A 128 -3.05 -5.76 -13.99
N GLU A 129 -2.01 -6.36 -14.59
CA GLU A 129 -1.74 -7.80 -14.48
C GLU A 129 -1.48 -8.20 -13.03
N GLU A 130 -0.70 -7.42 -12.30
CA GLU A 130 -0.43 -7.69 -10.89
C GLU A 130 -1.70 -7.63 -10.04
N LEU A 131 -2.51 -6.58 -10.17
CA LEU A 131 -3.75 -6.44 -9.42
C LEU A 131 -4.72 -7.60 -9.73
N LYS A 132 -4.86 -7.97 -11.01
CA LYS A 132 -5.66 -9.11 -11.42
C LYS A 132 -5.16 -10.41 -10.76
N ASN A 133 -3.85 -10.66 -10.77
CA ASN A 133 -3.28 -11.84 -10.14
C ASN A 133 -3.51 -11.85 -8.62
N LEU A 134 -3.30 -10.72 -7.94
CA LEU A 134 -3.56 -10.60 -6.51
C LEU A 134 -5.01 -10.91 -6.14
N LEU A 135 -5.97 -10.45 -6.94
CA LEU A 135 -7.39 -10.73 -6.71
C LEU A 135 -7.72 -12.20 -6.93
N ILE A 136 -7.21 -12.82 -8.00
CA ILE A 136 -7.41 -14.25 -8.29
C ILE A 136 -6.78 -15.11 -7.18
N GLU A 137 -5.53 -14.84 -6.80
CA GLU A 137 -4.80 -15.58 -5.76
C GLU A 137 -5.48 -15.52 -4.39
N ASN A 138 -6.23 -14.46 -4.12
CA ASN A 138 -6.95 -14.27 -2.86
C ASN A 138 -8.45 -14.55 -2.97
N GLU A 139 -8.90 -15.17 -4.06
CA GLU A 139 -10.29 -15.57 -4.29
C GLU A 139 -11.30 -14.42 -4.12
N ILE A 140 -10.92 -13.21 -4.56
CA ILE A 140 -11.79 -12.04 -4.54
C ILE A 140 -12.51 -11.96 -5.87
N ASP A 141 -13.85 -11.94 -5.84
CA ASP A 141 -14.67 -11.69 -7.04
C ASP A 141 -14.48 -10.24 -7.52
N PHE A 142 -14.20 -10.08 -8.80
CA PHE A 142 -14.13 -8.77 -9.46
C PHE A 142 -14.67 -8.85 -10.87
N ASP A 143 -15.04 -7.69 -11.39
CA ASP A 143 -15.40 -7.51 -12.79
C ASP A 143 -14.27 -6.74 -13.48
N GLU A 144 -13.72 -7.34 -14.53
CA GLU A 144 -12.57 -6.80 -15.27
C GLU A 144 -12.81 -5.39 -15.81
N ARG A 145 -14.07 -5.01 -16.05
CA ARG A 145 -14.45 -3.67 -16.51
C ARG A 145 -14.13 -2.57 -15.50
N TYR A 146 -13.93 -2.92 -14.24
CA TYR A 146 -13.66 -1.97 -13.14
C TYR A 146 -12.24 -2.08 -12.58
N LEU A 147 -11.34 -2.83 -13.23
CA LEU A 147 -9.96 -3.03 -12.76
C LEU A 147 -9.01 -1.85 -13.04
N ILE A 148 -9.51 -0.75 -13.61
CA ILE A 148 -8.70 0.40 -14.05
C ILE A 148 -9.42 1.72 -13.78
#